data_AF-A0AAU1BFU6-F1
#
_entry.id   AF-A0AAU1BFU6-F1
#
_cell.length_a   1.000
_cell.length_b   1.000
_cell.length_c   1.000
_cell.angle_alpha   90.00
_cell.angle_beta   90.00
_cell.angle_gamma   90.00
#
_symmetry.space_group_name_H-M   'P 1'
#
loop_
_entity.id
_entity.type
_entity.pdbx_description
1 polymer ?
#
loop_
_entity_poly.entity_id
_entity_poly.type
_entity_poly.pdbx_seq_one_letter_code
_entity_poly.pdbx_strand_id
1 'polypeptide(L)'
;MSRARCLQTEGEGDLAHATDCTTHDGQRLMLQRYTNTDGSFDSAQALWSTRCLSVDGLSALSLGPCKDSRDQTIWGIDNRTSQFENLQLSNGAYTNACLTDLTSENQVTLEDCDDTDPTQRWDVRPFYTAAEAEPSRILGSRLPGSTGMRRSTTI
;
A
#
# COMPACT_ATOMS: atom_id res chain seq x y z
N MET A 1 16.67 -9.02 -16.14
CA MET A 1 16.55 -8.31 -14.85
C MET A 1 15.13 -7.79 -14.76
N SER A 2 14.32 -8.29 -13.84
CA SER A 2 12.96 -7.76 -13.67
C SER A 2 13.04 -6.40 -12.98
N ARG A 3 12.33 -5.40 -13.52
CA ARG A 3 12.23 -4.07 -12.91
C ARG A 3 11.31 -4.14 -11.69
N ALA A 4 11.60 -3.31 -10.68
CA ALA A 4 10.71 -3.19 -9.53
C ALA A 4 9.40 -2.53 -9.97
N ARG A 5 8.28 -3.02 -9.42
CA ARG A 5 6.96 -2.47 -9.68
C ARG A 5 6.46 -1.68 -8.48
N CYS A 6 5.69 -0.64 -8.76
CA CYS A 6 5.12 0.27 -7.78
C CYS A 6 3.61 0.33 -7.97
N LEU A 7 2.89 0.50 -6.86
CA LEU A 7 1.47 0.75 -6.89
C LEU A 7 1.23 2.10 -7.56
N GLN A 8 0.46 2.10 -8.64
CA GLN A 8 0.03 3.27 -9.39
C GLN A 8 -1.46 3.49 -9.16
N THR A 9 -1.79 4.74 -8.88
CA THR A 9 -3.15 5.25 -8.85
C THR A 9 -3.29 6.27 -9.97
N GLU A 10 -4.37 6.18 -10.74
CA GLU A 10 -4.70 7.10 -11.82
C GLU A 10 -6.13 7.60 -11.61
N GLY A 11 -6.41 8.84 -12.00
CA GLY A 11 -7.78 9.36 -12.10
C GLY A 11 -8.67 9.26 -10.85
N GLU A 12 -9.88 9.81 -10.94
CA GLU A 12 -10.90 9.57 -9.93
C GLU A 12 -11.73 8.35 -10.34
N GLY A 13 -11.68 7.29 -9.53
CA GLY A 13 -12.47 6.07 -9.76
C GLY A 13 -11.78 5.01 -10.63
N ASP A 14 -10.56 5.24 -11.11
CA ASP A 14 -9.80 4.18 -11.76
C ASP A 14 -9.23 3.20 -10.72
N LEU A 15 -8.99 1.99 -11.20
CA LEU A 15 -8.44 0.91 -10.39
C LEU A 15 -6.94 1.10 -10.18
N ALA A 16 -6.50 0.88 -8.94
CA ALA A 16 -5.07 0.84 -8.64
C ALA A 16 -4.43 -0.39 -9.30
N HIS A 17 -3.24 -0.21 -9.85
CA HIS A 17 -2.52 -1.28 -10.55
C HIS A 17 -1.02 -1.18 -10.30
N ALA A 18 -0.27 -2.25 -10.61
CA ALA A 18 1.18 -2.24 -10.48
C ALA A 18 1.81 -1.82 -11.80
N THR A 19 2.79 -0.93 -11.81
CA THR A 19 3.54 -0.55 -13.01
C THR A 19 5.03 -0.41 -12.71
N ASP A 20 5.88 -0.22 -13.70
CA ASP A 20 7.30 0.06 -13.49
C ASP A 20 7.46 1.26 -12.52
N CYS A 21 8.32 1.12 -11.51
CA CYS A 21 8.58 2.22 -10.58
C CYS A 21 9.20 3.43 -11.29
N THR A 22 8.58 4.60 -11.11
CA THR A 22 8.99 5.90 -11.65
C THR A 22 8.93 6.97 -10.54
N THR A 23 9.15 8.23 -10.90
CA THR A 23 8.98 9.38 -9.99
C THR A 23 7.60 10.04 -10.13
N HIS A 24 6.63 9.35 -10.75
CA HIS A 24 5.30 9.91 -10.98
C HIS A 24 4.53 10.03 -9.65
N ASP A 25 3.84 11.14 -9.42
CA ASP A 25 3.10 11.37 -8.16
C ASP A 25 1.96 10.35 -7.97
N GLY A 26 1.44 9.79 -9.07
CA GLY A 26 0.51 8.66 -9.07
C GLY A 26 1.00 7.40 -8.36
N GLN A 27 2.32 7.27 -8.15
CA GLN A 27 2.94 6.17 -7.40
C GLN A 27 3.25 6.51 -5.95
N ARG A 28 2.85 7.70 -5.50
CA ARG A 28 3.19 8.22 -4.17
C ARG A 28 1.94 8.28 -3.33
N LEU A 29 1.99 7.63 -2.18
CA LEU A 29 0.97 7.72 -1.16
C LEU A 29 1.55 8.40 0.07
N MET A 30 0.73 9.20 0.74
CA MET A 30 0.95 9.62 2.10
C MET A 30 0.25 8.62 3.02
N LEU A 31 1.05 7.96 3.86
CA LEU A 31 0.53 7.08 4.91
C LEU A 31 0.31 7.91 6.17
N GLN A 32 -0.94 8.11 6.54
CA GLN A 32 -1.32 8.82 7.76
C GLN A 32 -1.73 7.81 8.84
N ARG A 33 -0.98 7.80 9.95
CA ARG A 33 -1.26 6.93 11.08
C ARG A 33 -2.30 7.55 12.01
N TYR A 34 -3.32 6.77 12.33
CA TYR A 34 -4.31 7.05 13.35
C TYR A 34 -4.14 6.05 14.49
N THR A 35 -4.19 6.54 15.72
CA THR A 35 -4.13 5.71 16.92
C THR A 35 -5.35 6.02 17.78
N ASN A 36 -6.12 5.01 18.12
CA ASN A 36 -7.27 5.10 19.01
C ASN A 36 -7.17 4.02 20.12
N THR A 37 -8.22 3.85 20.90
CA THR A 37 -8.28 2.84 21.97
C THR A 37 -8.24 1.41 21.45
N ASP A 38 -8.59 1.20 20.18
CA ASP A 38 -8.79 -0.12 19.57
C ASP A 38 -7.58 -0.58 18.76
N GLY A 39 -6.61 0.32 18.50
CA GLY A 39 -5.37 0.01 17.80
C GLY A 39 -4.74 1.20 17.10
N SER A 40 -3.75 0.91 16.24
CA SER A 40 -3.22 1.87 15.27
C SER A 40 -3.47 1.36 13.87
N PHE A 41 -3.88 2.26 12.99
CA PHE A 41 -4.13 1.97 11.59
C PHE A 41 -3.62 3.12 10.72
N ASP A 42 -3.29 2.81 9.48
CA ASP A 42 -2.79 3.76 8.50
C ASP A 42 -3.88 4.02 7.45
N SER A 43 -4.03 5.25 6.99
CA SER A 43 -4.76 5.58 5.77
C SER A 43 -3.77 5.94 4.67
N ALA A 44 -3.99 5.43 3.47
CA ALA A 44 -3.10 5.65 2.33
C ALA A 44 -3.71 6.68 1.37
N GLN A 45 -3.36 7.96 1.52
CA GLN A 45 -3.83 9.04 0.66
C GLN A 45 -2.94 9.18 -0.58
N ALA A 46 -3.50 9.30 -1.78
CA ALA A 46 -2.69 9.57 -2.97
C ALA A 46 -2.11 10.99 -2.92
N LEU A 47 -0.81 11.16 -3.12
CA LEU A 47 -0.14 12.45 -2.89
C LEU A 47 -0.64 13.57 -3.82
N TRP A 48 -1.09 13.20 -5.02
CA TRP A 48 -1.61 14.12 -6.04
C TRP A 48 -3.11 14.42 -5.86
N SER A 49 -3.77 13.84 -4.84
CA SER A 49 -5.21 13.91 -4.63
C SER A 49 -5.55 14.07 -3.15
N THR A 50 -6.78 14.44 -2.82
CA THR A 50 -7.27 14.39 -1.43
C THR A 50 -7.94 13.06 -1.11
N ARG A 51 -7.78 12.07 -1.99
CA ARG A 51 -8.48 10.78 -1.96
C ARG A 51 -7.59 9.66 -1.43
N CYS A 52 -8.22 8.67 -0.82
CA CYS A 52 -7.54 7.55 -0.17
C CYS A 52 -7.73 6.26 -0.96
N LEU A 53 -6.72 5.40 -0.94
CA LEU A 53 -6.81 4.04 -1.40
C LEU A 53 -7.92 3.35 -0.60
N SER A 54 -8.92 2.89 -1.33
CA SER A 54 -10.12 2.26 -0.80
C SER A 54 -10.32 0.93 -1.49
N VAL A 55 -10.89 -0.01 -0.76
CA VAL A 55 -11.50 -1.20 -1.35
C VAL A 55 -12.87 -0.81 -1.88
N ASP A 56 -13.11 -1.09 -3.15
CA ASP A 56 -14.42 -1.02 -3.78
C ASP A 56 -14.95 -2.44 -4.01
N GLY A 57 -16.16 -2.72 -3.53
CA GLY A 57 -16.74 -4.06 -3.55
C GLY A 57 -15.95 -5.09 -2.71
N LEU A 58 -15.60 -6.22 -3.34
CA LEU A 58 -15.01 -7.39 -2.65
C LEU A 58 -13.49 -7.49 -2.76
N SER A 59 -12.87 -6.91 -3.79
CA SER A 59 -11.43 -7.07 -4.01
C SER A 59 -10.78 -5.98 -4.89
N ALA A 60 -11.57 -5.06 -5.44
CA ALA A 60 -11.07 -4.03 -6.33
C ALA A 60 -10.50 -2.87 -5.50
N LEU A 61 -9.39 -2.31 -5.94
CA LEU A 61 -8.77 -1.14 -5.31
C LEU A 61 -9.08 0.10 -6.14
N SER A 62 -9.59 1.14 -5.51
CA SER A 62 -9.84 2.42 -6.16
C SER A 62 -9.44 3.58 -5.26
N LEU A 63 -9.45 4.79 -5.82
CA LEU A 63 -9.42 5.99 -5.00
C LEU A 63 -10.83 6.35 -4.56
N GLY A 64 -11.01 6.48 -3.24
CA GLY A 64 -12.24 6.80 -2.52
C GLY A 64 -12.12 8.12 -1.73
N PRO A 65 -13.21 8.73 -1.26
CA PRO A 65 -13.11 9.72 -0.19
C PRO A 65 -12.37 9.11 1.01
N CYS A 66 -11.43 9.86 1.60
CA CYS A 66 -10.82 9.44 2.86
C CYS A 66 -11.89 9.37 3.94
N LYS A 67 -12.03 8.21 4.58
CA LYS A 67 -13.00 7.98 5.65
C LYS A 67 -12.26 7.74 6.95
N ASP A 68 -12.68 8.44 7.99
CA ASP A 68 -12.04 8.37 9.31
C ASP A 68 -12.49 7.15 10.14
N SER A 69 -13.51 6.40 9.69
CA SER A 69 -14.26 5.58 10.65
C SER A 69 -14.95 4.30 10.16
N ARG A 70 -14.55 3.67 9.04
CA ARG A 70 -14.80 2.22 8.80
C ARG A 70 -14.25 1.68 7.47
N ASP A 71 -13.33 0.74 7.67
CA ASP A 71 -13.11 -0.52 6.95
C ASP A 71 -12.40 -0.44 5.60
N GLN A 72 -12.96 0.26 4.62
CA GLN A 72 -12.45 0.14 3.24
C GLN A 72 -11.17 0.94 2.98
N THR A 73 -10.87 1.95 3.79
CA THR A 73 -9.71 2.85 3.62
C THR A 73 -8.67 2.70 4.73
N ILE A 74 -8.82 1.66 5.56
CA ILE A 74 -7.99 1.39 6.72
C ILE A 74 -7.00 0.30 6.36
N TRP A 75 -5.72 0.60 6.55
CA TRP A 75 -4.61 -0.25 6.15
C TRP A 75 -3.70 -0.54 7.34
N GLY A 76 -3.24 -1.77 7.43
CA GLY A 76 -2.18 -2.23 8.34
C GLY A 76 -0.93 -2.55 7.55
N ILE A 77 0.23 -2.38 8.18
CA ILE A 77 1.51 -2.83 7.65
C ILE A 77 2.11 -3.81 8.64
N ASP A 78 2.12 -5.09 8.30
CA ASP A 78 2.92 -6.05 9.06
C ASP A 78 4.38 -5.97 8.59
N ASN A 79 5.22 -5.35 9.42
CA ASN A 79 6.64 -5.20 9.15
C ASN A 79 7.42 -6.54 9.16
N ARG A 80 6.86 -7.62 9.72
CA ARG A 80 7.49 -8.94 9.75
C ARG A 80 7.35 -9.65 8.41
N THR A 81 6.15 -9.63 7.86
CA THR A 81 5.81 -10.29 6.58
C THR A 81 5.95 -9.34 5.39
N SER A 82 6.06 -8.03 5.66
CA SER A 82 6.01 -6.96 4.65
C SER A 82 4.68 -6.95 3.88
N GLN A 83 3.57 -7.33 4.54
CA GLN A 83 2.24 -7.30 3.93
C GLN A 83 1.54 -5.97 4.21
N PHE A 84 0.76 -5.54 3.22
CA PHE A 84 -0.13 -4.38 3.32
C PHE A 84 -1.57 -4.90 3.45
N GLU A 85 -2.11 -4.84 4.64
CA GLU A 85 -3.38 -5.47 5.02
C GLU A 85 -4.50 -4.46 4.96
N ASN A 86 -5.60 -4.77 4.31
CA ASN A 86 -6.83 -4.03 4.51
C ASN A 86 -7.50 -4.51 5.80
N LEU A 87 -7.69 -3.59 6.75
CA LEU A 87 -8.29 -3.90 8.05
C LEU A 87 -9.80 -3.62 7.96
N GLN A 88 -10.50 -4.49 7.23
CA GLN A 88 -11.95 -4.41 7.11
C GLN A 88 -12.64 -5.11 8.28
N LEU A 89 -13.51 -4.38 8.99
CA LEU A 89 -14.53 -5.00 9.85
C LEU A 89 -15.68 -5.50 8.97
N SER A 90 -15.78 -6.81 8.79
CA SER A 90 -16.95 -7.44 8.18
C SER A 90 -17.70 -8.22 9.25
N ASN A 91 -18.98 -7.92 9.45
CA ASN A 91 -19.85 -8.58 10.42
C ASN A 91 -19.30 -8.66 11.86
N GLY A 92 -18.53 -7.65 12.28
CA GLY A 92 -17.94 -7.59 13.62
C GLY A 92 -16.65 -8.41 13.80
N ALA A 93 -16.07 -8.94 12.72
CA ALA A 93 -14.75 -9.55 12.71
C ALA A 93 -13.82 -8.82 11.73
N TYR A 94 -12.55 -8.69 12.09
CA TYR A 94 -11.52 -8.24 11.15
C TYR A 94 -11.28 -9.35 10.13
N THR A 95 -11.55 -9.09 8.86
CA THR A 95 -11.05 -9.92 7.76
C THR A 95 -9.80 -9.24 7.24
N ASN A 96 -8.64 -9.85 7.47
CA ASN A 96 -7.38 -9.32 6.96
C ASN A 96 -7.21 -9.83 5.54
N ALA A 97 -7.38 -8.92 4.58
CA ALA A 97 -7.05 -9.19 3.19
C ALA A 97 -5.75 -8.47 2.84
N CYS A 98 -4.85 -9.14 2.14
CA CYS A 98 -3.55 -8.61 1.78
C CYS A 98 -3.57 -8.07 0.36
N LEU A 99 -2.88 -6.96 0.17
CA LEU A 99 -2.62 -6.37 -1.14
C LEU A 99 -1.79 -7.35 -1.98
N THR A 100 -2.29 -7.78 -3.13
CA THR A 100 -1.63 -8.78 -3.99
C THR A 100 -1.34 -8.21 -5.37
N ASP A 101 -0.09 -8.29 -5.82
CA ASP A 101 0.34 -7.95 -7.18
C ASP A 101 0.12 -9.13 -8.13
N LEU A 102 -0.99 -9.09 -8.88
CA LEU A 102 -1.27 -10.03 -9.96
C LEU A 102 -0.48 -9.62 -11.20
N THR A 103 0.82 -9.90 -11.17
CA THR A 103 1.77 -9.37 -12.15
C THR A 103 1.42 -9.76 -13.59
N SER A 104 0.88 -10.95 -13.81
CA SER A 104 0.42 -11.44 -15.12
C SER A 104 -0.75 -10.65 -15.70
N GLU A 105 -1.53 -9.98 -14.84
CA GLU A 105 -2.76 -9.28 -15.21
C GLU A 105 -2.60 -7.76 -15.13
N ASN A 106 -1.41 -7.27 -14.75
CA ASN A 106 -1.15 -5.85 -14.51
C ASN A 106 -2.18 -5.25 -13.54
N GLN A 107 -2.54 -6.00 -12.51
CA GLN A 107 -3.60 -5.66 -11.57
C GLN A 107 -3.09 -5.80 -10.14
N VAL A 108 -3.62 -4.98 -9.25
CA VAL A 108 -3.49 -5.19 -7.81
C VAL A 108 -4.88 -5.47 -7.25
N THR A 109 -4.97 -6.48 -6.38
CA THR A 109 -6.23 -6.94 -5.78
C THR A 109 -6.05 -7.15 -4.28
N LEU A 110 -7.12 -7.55 -3.61
CA LEU A 110 -7.08 -8.12 -2.27
C LEU A 110 -7.35 -9.62 -2.31
N GLU A 111 -6.53 -10.38 -1.58
CA GLU A 111 -6.69 -11.81 -1.35
C GLU A 111 -6.50 -12.13 0.14
N ASP A 112 -6.84 -13.35 0.55
CA ASP A 112 -6.51 -13.82 1.89
C ASP A 112 -4.99 -13.75 2.11
N CYS A 113 -4.58 -13.26 3.29
CA CYS A 113 -3.16 -13.12 3.60
C CYS A 113 -2.46 -14.48 3.68
N ASP A 114 -1.39 -14.64 2.90
CA ASP A 114 -0.47 -15.77 2.90
C ASP A 114 0.97 -15.26 3.05
N ASP A 115 1.55 -15.46 4.24
CA ASP A 115 2.93 -15.04 4.56
C ASP A 115 3.98 -15.69 3.64
N THR A 116 3.63 -16.79 2.95
CA THR A 116 4.51 -17.48 2.01
C THR A 116 4.43 -16.92 0.59
N ASP A 117 3.40 -16.13 0.27
CA ASP A 117 3.20 -15.57 -1.06
C ASP A 117 4.07 -14.32 -1.28
N PRO A 118 5.04 -14.35 -2.22
CA PRO A 118 5.87 -13.19 -2.51
C PRO A 118 5.10 -12.05 -3.21
N THR A 119 3.95 -12.31 -3.84
CA THR A 119 3.14 -11.28 -4.52
C THR A 119 2.39 -10.37 -3.54
N GLN A 120 2.31 -10.80 -2.27
CA GLN A 120 1.73 -10.03 -1.18
C GLN A 120 2.75 -9.21 -0.39
N ARG A 121 4.01 -9.12 -0.87
CA ARG A 121 5.11 -8.45 -0.16
C ARG A 121 5.45 -7.09 -0.77
N TRP A 122 5.29 -6.06 0.06
CA TRP A 122 5.47 -4.67 -0.28
C TRP A 122 6.59 -4.03 0.55
N ASP A 123 7.50 -3.34 -0.13
CA ASP A 123 8.54 -2.49 0.41
C ASP A 123 8.05 -1.04 0.51
N VAL A 124 7.99 -0.50 1.73
CA VAL A 124 7.57 0.88 1.96
C VAL A 124 8.78 1.81 1.99
N ARG A 125 8.96 2.64 0.96
CA ARG A 125 10.09 3.54 0.80
C ARG A 125 9.73 4.98 1.12
N PRO A 126 10.37 5.62 2.10
CA PRO A 126 10.17 7.04 2.31
C PRO A 126 10.61 7.85 1.08
N PHE A 127 9.80 8.82 0.70
CA PHE A 127 10.12 9.85 -0.27
C PHE A 127 10.45 11.13 0.49
N TYR A 128 11.66 11.63 0.28
CA TYR A 128 12.06 12.92 0.79
C TYR A 128 12.09 13.88 -0.39
N THR A 129 11.17 14.86 -0.42
CA THR A 129 11.39 16.05 -1.23
C THR A 129 12.43 16.90 -0.50
N ALA A 130 13.44 17.41 -1.20
CA ALA A 130 14.47 18.27 -0.61
C ALA A 130 13.93 19.59 -0.01
N ALA A 131 12.62 19.84 -0.09
CA ALA A 131 11.96 21.06 0.38
C ALA A 131 11.20 20.89 1.70
N GLU A 132 10.87 19.67 2.15
CA GLU A 132 10.07 19.46 3.35
C GLU A 132 10.64 18.30 4.18
N ALA A 133 11.06 18.62 5.40
CA ALA A 133 11.69 17.71 6.35
C ALA A 133 10.68 16.76 7.04
N GLU A 134 9.61 16.35 6.37
CA GLU A 134 8.59 15.45 6.91
C GLU A 134 8.38 14.22 5.99
N PRO A 135 8.42 12.99 6.53
CA PRO A 135 8.50 11.77 5.72
C PRO A 135 7.13 11.35 5.15
N SER A 136 6.97 11.40 3.82
CA SER A 136 5.91 10.67 3.11
C SER A 136 6.43 9.29 2.68
N ARG A 137 5.62 8.23 2.75
CA ARG A 137 6.04 6.82 2.59
C ARG A 137 5.40 6.18 1.33
N ILE A 138 6.18 5.86 0.31
CA ILE A 138 5.78 5.19 -0.94
C ILE A 138 5.66 3.66 -0.72
N LEU A 139 4.68 3.01 -1.35
CA LEU A 139 4.58 1.53 -1.40
C LEU A 139 5.16 1.00 -2.74
N GLY A 140 6.16 0.12 -2.69
CA GLY A 140 6.68 -0.64 -3.84
C GLY A 140 6.58 -2.15 -3.60
N SER A 141 6.59 -3.00 -4.62
CA SER A 141 6.58 -4.47 -4.44
C SER A 141 7.99 -5.08 -4.60
N ARG A 142 8.31 -6.13 -3.84
CA ARG A 142 9.62 -6.81 -3.92
C ARG A 142 9.53 -8.09 -4.74
N LEU A 143 10.12 -8.09 -5.93
CA LEU A 143 10.26 -9.32 -6.74
C LEU A 143 11.34 -10.28 -6.19
N PRO A 144 11.16 -11.61 -6.32
CA PRO A 144 12.17 -12.59 -5.95
C PRO A 144 13.36 -12.56 -6.94
N GLY A 145 14.57 -12.31 -6.44
CA GLY A 145 15.80 -12.49 -7.23
C GLY A 145 16.92 -11.46 -7.04
N SER A 146 16.80 -10.45 -6.18
CA SER A 146 17.92 -9.53 -5.90
C SER A 146 18.64 -9.92 -4.60
N THR A 147 19.70 -10.69 -4.75
CA THR A 147 20.74 -10.86 -3.74
C THR A 147 21.52 -9.56 -3.61
N GLY A 148 21.40 -8.91 -2.45
CA GLY A 148 22.37 -7.97 -1.92
C GLY A 148 22.07 -6.48 -2.05
N MET A 149 21.82 -5.82 -0.93
CA MET A 149 22.76 -4.79 -0.45
C MET A 149 22.59 -4.49 1.03
N ARG A 150 23.71 -4.09 1.62
CA ARG A 150 24.04 -4.00 3.04
C ARG A 150 23.26 -2.94 3.81
N ARG A 151 23.20 -3.18 5.12
CA ARG A 151 22.92 -2.26 6.23
C ARG A 151 23.40 -0.82 5.99
N SER A 152 22.62 0.14 6.46
CA SER A 152 23.14 1.29 7.21
C SER A 152 22.11 1.77 8.22
N THR A 153 22.49 1.64 9.48
CA THR A 153 21.88 2.28 10.66
C THR A 153 22.71 3.50 10.98
N THR A 154 22.11 4.69 11.07
CA THR A 154 22.62 5.88 11.80
C THR A 154 21.47 6.91 11.80
N ILE A 155 21.02 7.56 12.88
CA ILE A 155 21.40 7.71 14.30
C ILE A 155 20.14 7.42 15.13
#